data_AF-A0A7C6DT28-F1
#
_entry.id   AF-A0A7C6DT28-F1
#
_cell.length_a   1.000
_cell.length_b   1.000
_cell.length_c   1.000
_cell.angle_alpha   90.00
_cell.angle_beta   90.00
_cell.angle_gamma   90.00
#
_symmetry.space_group_name_H-M   'P 1'
#
loop_
_entity.id
_entity.type
_entity.pdbx_description
1 polymer ?
#
loop_
_entity_poly.entity_id
_entity_poly.type
_entity_poly.pdbx_seq_one_letter_code
_entity_poly.pdbx_strand_id
1 'polypeptide(L)'
;MVSAETYYVTVKSTPEINAKIFINGNDTGKTTPCTFTLVKGVYTFRVGDPSGKYNFVEWWKDDTFLSRDPEVTVEVEEDLTLDARFIPYTPKTTAGVEWSGLIQAVLLMLFVMVLLEVIKIARIRG
;
A
#
# COMPACT_ATOMS: atom_id res chain seq x y z
N MET A 1 47.03 -8.50 6.46
CA MET A 1 45.66 -8.59 5.92
C MET A 1 44.82 -7.65 6.75
N VAL A 2 44.15 -6.68 6.12
CA VAL A 2 43.11 -5.89 6.81
C VAL A 2 41.86 -6.76 6.85
N SER A 3 41.36 -7.06 8.05
CA SER A 3 40.08 -7.73 8.21
C SER A 3 38.98 -6.76 7.80
N ALA A 4 38.01 -7.23 7.03
CA ALA A 4 36.84 -6.42 6.73
C ALA A 4 36.00 -6.25 8.01
N GLU A 5 35.64 -5.02 8.35
CA GLU A 5 34.73 -4.76 9.47
C GLU A 5 33.32 -5.21 9.08
N THR A 6 32.64 -5.91 9.97
CA THR A 6 31.28 -6.40 9.77
C THR A 6 30.36 -5.91 10.87
N TYR A 7 29.11 -5.63 10.51
CA TYR A 7 28.07 -5.14 11.41
C TYR A 7 26.79 -5.97 11.28
N TYR A 8 25.97 -5.92 12.32
CA TYR A 8 24.67 -6.56 12.37
C TYR A 8 23.58 -5.59 11.92
N VAL A 9 22.89 -5.93 10.84
CA VAL A 9 21.73 -5.19 10.34
C VAL A 9 20.49 -5.99 10.60
N THR A 10 19.62 -5.50 11.48
CA THR A 10 18.34 -6.14 11.79
C THR A 10 17.22 -5.48 10.99
N VAL A 11 16.50 -6.25 10.18
CA VAL A 11 15.35 -5.77 9.41
C VAL A 11 14.07 -6.31 10.05
N LYS A 12 13.17 -5.42 10.46
CA LYS A 12 11.87 -5.72 11.07
C LYS A 12 10.74 -5.13 10.24
N SER A 13 9.51 -5.56 10.53
CA SER A 13 8.31 -4.98 9.95
C SER A 13 7.28 -4.67 11.04
N THR A 14 6.62 -3.53 10.92
CA THR A 14 5.53 -3.13 11.80
C THR A 14 4.25 -2.85 11.00
N PRO A 15 3.18 -3.64 11.15
CA PRO A 15 3.08 -4.86 11.96
C PRO A 15 3.98 -6.01 11.47
N GLU A 16 4.14 -7.04 12.29
CA GLU A 16 4.86 -8.27 11.91
C GLU A 16 4.05 -9.04 10.85
N ILE A 17 4.50 -8.97 9.60
CA ILE A 17 3.81 -9.58 8.46
C ILE A 17 4.65 -10.61 7.70
N ASN A 18 5.83 -10.98 8.22
CA ASN A 18 6.79 -11.86 7.54
C ASN A 18 7.13 -11.36 6.12
N ALA A 19 7.41 -10.06 5.98
CA ALA A 19 7.72 -9.45 4.70
C ALA A 19 9.01 -10.05 4.11
N LYS A 20 9.03 -10.32 2.81
CA LYS A 20 10.24 -10.76 2.11
C LYS A 20 11.30 -9.66 2.14
N ILE A 21 12.56 -10.03 2.29
CA ILE A 21 13.68 -9.10 2.36
C ILE A 21 14.54 -9.24 1.11
N PHE A 22 14.80 -8.11 0.45
CA PHE A 22 15.71 -8.00 -0.69
C PHE A 22 16.90 -7.12 -0.30
N ILE A 23 18.11 -7.54 -0.68
CA ILE A 23 19.35 -6.77 -0.48
C ILE A 23 20.04 -6.63 -1.83
N ASN A 24 20.37 -5.39 -2.22
CA ASN A 24 20.96 -5.03 -3.51
C ASN A 24 20.16 -5.61 -4.70
N GLY A 25 18.83 -5.55 -4.60
CA GLY A 25 17.89 -6.07 -5.61
C GLY A 25 17.68 -7.59 -5.58
N ASN A 26 18.46 -8.36 -4.82
CA ASN A 26 18.37 -9.82 -4.77
C ASN A 26 17.47 -10.31 -3.62
N ASP A 27 16.60 -11.28 -3.91
CA ASP A 27 15.81 -11.97 -2.87
C ASP A 27 16.75 -12.76 -1.95
N THR A 28 16.68 -12.49 -0.65
CA THR A 28 17.51 -13.18 0.35
C THR A 28 16.98 -14.56 0.74
N GLY A 29 15.73 -14.87 0.37
CA GLY A 29 15.00 -16.04 0.86
C GLY A 29 14.63 -15.96 2.34
N LYS A 30 14.79 -14.79 2.97
CA LYS A 30 14.46 -14.53 4.38
C LYS A 30 13.26 -13.59 4.49
N THR A 31 12.62 -13.61 5.65
CA THR A 31 11.48 -12.76 5.98
C THR A 31 11.74 -11.96 7.25
N THR A 32 11.06 -10.81 7.42
CA THR A 32 11.11 -10.04 8.67
C THR A 32 10.46 -10.80 9.83
N PRO A 33 11.00 -10.70 11.07
CA PRO A 33 12.28 -10.08 11.41
C PRO A 33 13.49 -10.98 11.05
N CYS A 34 14.57 -10.39 10.55
CA CYS A 34 15.83 -11.11 10.28
C CYS A 34 17.05 -10.21 10.52
N THR A 35 18.15 -10.79 11.00
CA THR A 35 19.43 -10.11 11.19
C THR A 35 20.46 -10.65 10.21
N PHE A 36 21.16 -9.75 9.54
CA PHE A 36 22.25 -10.05 8.59
C PHE A 36 23.56 -9.56 9.16
N THR A 37 24.64 -10.30 8.90
CA THR A 37 26.01 -9.85 9.13
C THR A 37 26.56 -9.35 7.81
N LEU A 38 26.78 -8.04 7.69
CA LEU A 38 27.22 -7.38 6.47
C LEU A 38 28.56 -6.71 6.69
N VAL A 39 29.42 -6.72 5.67
CA VAL A 39 30.65 -5.94 5.67
C VAL A 39 30.31 -4.45 5.58
N LYS A 40 31.10 -3.59 6.23
CA LYS A 40 31.02 -2.13 6.10
C LYS A 40 30.83 -1.71 4.63
N GLY A 41 29.82 -0.90 4.34
CA GLY A 41 29.56 -0.43 2.98
C GLY A 41 28.12 -0.02 2.71
N VAL A 42 27.82 0.29 1.45
CA VAL A 42 26.51 0.77 1.01
C VAL A 42 25.66 -0.39 0.51
N TYR A 43 24.44 -0.49 1.03
CA TYR A 43 23.47 -1.51 0.66
C TYR A 43 22.10 -0.91 0.39
N THR A 44 21.39 -1.52 -0.55
CA THR A 44 20.01 -1.18 -0.87
C THR A 44 19.09 -2.25 -0.29
N PHE A 45 18.13 -1.86 0.53
CA PHE A 45 17.15 -2.73 1.15
C PHE A 45 15.77 -2.49 0.57
N ARG A 46 15.03 -3.56 0.32
CA ARG A 46 13.63 -3.50 -0.07
C ARG A 46 12.85 -4.60 0.63
N VAL A 47 11.59 -4.32 0.94
CA VAL A 47 10.65 -5.31 1.48
C VAL A 47 9.42 -5.46 0.61
N GLY A 48 8.79 -6.64 0.69
CA GLY A 48 7.52 -6.90 0.02
C GLY A 48 6.62 -7.80 0.86
N ASP A 49 5.34 -7.44 0.96
CA ASP A 49 4.33 -8.28 1.58
C ASP A 49 4.01 -9.48 0.68
N PRO A 50 4.31 -10.72 1.08
CA PRO A 50 3.97 -11.90 0.30
C PRO A 50 2.47 -12.19 0.24
N SER A 51 1.68 -11.65 1.18
CA SER A 51 0.24 -11.90 1.27
C SER A 51 -0.62 -10.97 0.40
N GLY A 52 -0.07 -9.83 -0.02
CA GLY A 52 -0.79 -8.78 -0.74
C GLY A 52 -1.86 -8.06 0.08
N LYS A 53 -1.89 -8.25 1.40
CA LYS A 53 -2.86 -7.65 2.33
C LYS A 53 -2.36 -6.35 2.96
N TYR A 54 -1.14 -5.93 2.68
CA TYR A 54 -0.51 -4.76 3.26
C TYR A 54 0.16 -3.89 2.19
N ASN A 55 0.08 -2.58 2.40
CA ASN A 55 0.86 -1.59 1.66
C ASN A 55 2.06 -1.17 2.50
N PHE A 56 3.23 -1.14 1.89
CA PHE A 56 4.40 -0.47 2.45
C PHE A 56 4.11 1.03 2.60
N VAL A 57 4.59 1.62 3.69
CA VAL A 57 4.42 3.05 3.99
C VAL A 57 5.77 3.76 4.04
N GLU A 58 6.68 3.28 4.89
CA GLU A 58 7.93 4.00 5.18
C GLU A 58 8.99 3.11 5.86
N TRP A 59 10.24 3.55 5.73
CA TRP A 59 11.42 3.01 6.39
C TRP A 59 11.88 3.92 7.52
N TRP A 60 12.31 3.29 8.62
CA TRP A 60 12.95 3.94 9.76
C TRP A 60 14.26 3.24 10.11
N LYS A 61 15.30 3.99 10.51
CA LYS A 61 16.53 3.49 11.13
C LYS A 61 16.57 3.99 12.56
N ASP A 62 16.55 3.08 13.54
CA ASP A 62 16.72 3.41 14.97
C ASP A 62 15.89 4.66 15.37
N ASP A 63 14.59 4.64 15.08
CA ASP A 63 13.63 5.73 15.32
C ASP A 63 13.84 7.03 14.52
N THR A 64 14.70 7.02 13.50
CA THR A 64 14.84 8.10 12.51
C THR A 64 14.17 7.73 11.19
N PHE A 65 13.27 8.58 10.70
CA PHE A 65 12.64 8.42 9.38
C PHE A 65 13.68 8.45 8.27
N LEU A 66 13.63 7.48 7.34
CA LEU A 66 14.52 7.40 6.19
C LEU A 66 13.82 7.72 4.87
N SER A 67 12.75 7.00 4.54
CA SER A 67 12.15 7.05 3.20
C SER A 67 10.71 6.56 3.19
N ARG A 68 9.93 7.02 2.20
CA ARG A 68 8.62 6.45 1.81
C ARG A 68 8.69 5.56 0.57
N ASP A 69 9.87 5.49 -0.06
CA ASP A 69 10.10 4.54 -1.14
C ASP A 69 10.26 3.13 -0.53
N PRO A 70 9.64 2.08 -1.11
CA PRO A 70 9.83 0.70 -0.66
C PRO A 70 11.28 0.23 -0.70
N GLU A 71 12.14 0.91 -1.47
CA GLU A 71 13.57 0.70 -1.54
C GLU A 71 14.34 1.84 -0.82
N VAL A 72 15.30 1.48 0.04
CA VAL A 72 16.11 2.44 0.79
C VAL A 72 17.58 2.08 0.67
N THR A 73 18.44 3.08 0.48
CA THR A 73 19.91 2.88 0.47
C THR A 73 20.49 3.37 1.79
N VAL A 74 21.29 2.52 2.44
CA VAL A 74 21.88 2.78 3.76
C VAL A 74 23.36 2.45 3.71
N GLU A 75 24.18 3.31 4.30
CA GLU A 75 25.58 3.01 4.59
C GLU A 75 25.68 2.32 5.95
N VAL A 76 26.22 1.11 5.94
CA VAL A 76 26.42 0.28 7.12
C VAL A 76 27.81 0.59 7.67
N GLU A 77 27.85 1.40 8.72
CA GLU A 77 29.07 1.73 9.48
C GLU A 77 28.99 1.30 10.95
N GLU A 78 27.85 0.78 11.38
CA GLU A 78 27.54 0.36 12.73
C GLU A 78 26.39 -0.66 12.70
N ASP A 79 26.14 -1.30 13.84
CA ASP A 79 24.95 -2.13 14.02
C ASP A 79 23.70 -1.23 13.99
N LEU A 80 22.68 -1.61 13.21
CA LEU A 80 21.47 -0.79 13.06
C LEU A 80 20.21 -1.65 12.90
N THR A 81 19.07 -1.06 13.23
CA THR A 81 17.75 -1.67 12.99
C THR A 81 16.96 -0.88 11.96
N LEU A 82 16.57 -1.54 10.87
CA LEU A 82 15.62 -1.03 9.89
C LEU A 82 14.20 -1.53 10.22
N ASP A 83 13.27 -0.60 10.43
CA ASP A 83 11.84 -0.89 10.63
C ASP A 83 11.06 -0.48 9.38
N ALA A 84 10.52 -1.48 8.66
CA ALA A 84 9.60 -1.27 7.55
C ALA A 84 8.16 -1.21 8.05
N ARG A 85 7.49 -0.09 7.84
CA ARG A 85 6.11 0.10 8.29
C ARG A 85 5.12 -0.18 7.20
N PHE A 86 4.04 -0.86 7.57
CA PHE A 86 2.97 -1.29 6.70
C PHE A 86 1.61 -0.90 7.26
N ILE A 87 0.65 -0.72 6.36
CA ILE A 87 -0.78 -0.59 6.71
C ILE A 87 -1.59 -1.64 5.96
N PRO A 88 -2.73 -2.12 6.51
CA PRO A 88 -3.64 -2.98 5.77
C PRO A 88 -4.02 -2.36 4.43
N TYR A 89 -3.97 -3.16 3.37
CA TYR A 89 -4.45 -2.79 2.05
C TYR A 89 -5.97 -2.61 2.11
N THR A 90 -6.44 -1.39 1.88
CA THR A 90 -7.86 -1.09 1.68
C THR A 90 -8.10 -0.94 0.17
N PRO A 91 -8.79 -1.90 -0.48
CA PRO A 91 -9.18 -1.70 -1.86
C PRO A 91 -10.04 -0.44 -1.94
N LYS A 92 -9.74 0.43 -2.90
CA LYS A 92 -10.65 1.53 -3.22
C LYS A 92 -11.93 0.92 -3.76
N THR A 93 -12.96 0.88 -2.94
CA THR A 93 -14.30 0.48 -3.39
C THR A 93 -14.85 1.59 -4.27
N THR A 94 -14.75 1.44 -5.59
CA THR A 94 -15.57 2.21 -6.54
C THR A 94 -16.99 1.66 -6.53
N ALA A 95 -17.63 1.61 -5.36
CA ALA A 95 -19.04 1.29 -5.21
C ALA A 95 -19.79 2.60 -5.01
N GLY A 96 -19.91 3.40 -6.06
CA GLY A 96 -20.55 4.72 -5.92
C GLY A 96 -20.72 5.56 -7.19
N VAL A 97 -20.38 5.07 -8.38
CA VAL A 97 -20.52 5.88 -9.61
C VAL A 97 -20.95 5.03 -10.81
N GLU A 98 -22.07 4.30 -10.72
CA GLU A 98 -22.72 3.77 -11.94
C GLU A 98 -24.25 3.87 -11.96
N TRP A 99 -24.91 4.13 -10.82
CA TRP A 99 -26.38 4.16 -10.77
C TRP A 99 -27.01 5.56 -10.82
N SER A 100 -26.24 6.64 -10.66
CA SER A 100 -26.81 8.00 -10.66
C SER A 100 -27.44 8.37 -12.01
N GLY A 101 -26.85 7.94 -13.12
CA GLY A 101 -27.37 8.20 -14.47
C GLY A 101 -28.63 7.41 -14.80
N LEU A 102 -28.66 6.10 -14.47
CA LEU A 102 -29.80 5.24 -14.77
C LEU A 102 -31.00 5.54 -13.88
N ILE A 103 -30.79 5.81 -12.59
CA ILE A 103 -31.88 6.15 -11.67
C ILE A 103 -32.52 7.47 -12.11
N GLN A 104 -31.75 8.49 -12.45
CA GLN A 104 -32.29 9.79 -12.86
C GLN A 104 -33.01 9.74 -14.21
N ALA A 105 -32.50 8.95 -15.17
CA ALA A 105 -33.20 8.71 -16.43
C ALA A 105 -34.52 7.96 -16.22
N VAL A 106 -34.54 6.91 -15.41
CA VAL A 106 -35.77 6.14 -15.09
C VAL A 106 -36.77 7.00 -14.31
N LEU A 107 -36.33 7.78 -13.33
CA LEU A 107 -37.20 8.66 -12.53
C LEU A 107 -37.81 9.77 -13.40
N LEU A 108 -37.01 10.37 -14.30
CA LEU A 108 -37.50 11.38 -15.26
C LEU A 108 -38.47 10.76 -16.26
N MET A 109 -38.19 9.56 -16.77
CA MET A 109 -39.08 8.86 -17.70
C MET A 109 -40.43 8.54 -17.04
N LEU A 110 -40.42 8.04 -15.80
CA LEU A 110 -41.63 7.79 -15.02
C LEU A 110 -42.41 9.08 -14.73
N PHE A 111 -41.71 10.16 -14.35
CA PHE A 111 -42.34 11.46 -14.12
C PHE A 111 -43.01 12.01 -15.38
N VAL A 112 -42.34 11.94 -16.53
CA VAL A 112 -42.91 12.37 -17.83
C VAL A 112 -44.12 11.51 -18.20
N MET A 113 -44.06 10.18 -18.01
CA MET A 113 -45.19 9.29 -18.29
C MET A 113 -46.41 9.66 -17.43
N VAL A 114 -46.23 9.85 -16.12
CA VAL A 114 -47.32 10.23 -15.20
C VAL A 114 -47.88 11.61 -15.55
N LEU A 115 -47.01 12.58 -15.87
CA LEU A 115 -47.43 13.93 -16.24
C LEU A 115 -48.29 13.91 -17.53
N LEU A 116 -47.91 13.12 -18.53
CA LEU A 116 -48.67 12.97 -19.77
C LEU A 116 -50.05 12.34 -19.52
N GLU A 117 -50.16 11.35 -18.63
CA GLU A 117 -51.46 10.77 -18.25
C GLU A 117 -52.36 11.79 -17.54
N VAL A 118 -51.82 12.60 -16.62
CA VAL A 118 -52.58 13.67 -15.95
C VAL A 118 -53.08 14.72 -16.95
N ILE A 119 -52.23 15.14 -17.91
CA ILE A 119 -52.61 16.12 -18.94
C ILE A 119 -53.70 15.56 -19.87
N LYS A 120 -53.60 14.29 -20.28
CA LYS A 120 -54.64 13.62 -21.08
C LYS A 120 -55.98 13.62 -20.34
N ILE A 121 -55.98 13.26 -19.05
CA ILE A 121 -57.20 13.22 -18.22
C ILE A 121 -57.80 14.63 -18.04
N ALA A 122 -56.97 15.66 -17.84
CA ALA A 122 -57.42 17.03 -17.65
C ALA A 122 -58.07 17.61 -18.93
N ARG A 123 -57.56 17.27 -20.11
CA ARG A 123 -58.10 17.75 -21.41
C ARG A 123 -59.41 17.07 -21.83
N ILE A 124 -59.71 15.87 -21.32
CA ILE A 124 -60.95 15.13 -21.64
C ILE A 124 -62.16 15.67 -20.83
N ARG A 125 -61.92 16.41 -19.75
CA ARG A 125 -62.94 16.89 -18.81
C ARG A 125 -63.26 18.39 -18.88
N GLY A 126 -62.67 19.13 -19.82
CA GLY A 126 -62.98 20.55 -20.10
C GLY A 126 -63.46 20.71 -21.54
#